data_AF-A0A8T3WFZ4-F1
#
_entry.id   AF-A0A8T3WFZ4-F1
#
_cell.length_a   1.000
_cell.length_b   1.000
_cell.length_c   1.000
_cell.angle_alpha   90.00
_cell.angle_beta   90.00
_cell.angle_gamma   90.00
#
_symmetry.space_group_name_H-M   'P 1'
#
loop_
_entity.id
_entity.type
_entity.pdbx_description
1 polymer ?
#
loop_
_entity_poly.entity_id
_entity_poly.type
_entity_poly.pdbx_seq_one_letter_code
_entity_poly.pdbx_strand_id
1 'polypeptide(L)'
;MGLLDQLMQMKSQGMTDSQIIQTLQEHGVSPREISEAMSQAQIKKAIAAPIDQNMEASILSNQGEEMEEEYPQQPMQDFSQPQAPVYTPQDQYQGYDQGYQQEYYDQSQNYGEQQYPASYGATDNSTLMEIAEQVFADKIKKMQSQVDSMTEFQSLSQTKLALIEERLVRIESLIDQLQMSILEKVGSYGQNLSSIKKEMSMMQDSFGKVVNAAADSETRRRK
;
A
#
# COMPACT_ATOMS: atom_id res chain seq x y z
N MET A 1 21.91 -2.10 -17.83
CA MET A 1 20.45 -2.28 -17.91
C MET A 1 19.93 -2.35 -16.48
N GLY A 2 18.79 -1.73 -16.17
CA GLY A 2 18.25 -1.78 -14.82
C GLY A 2 17.72 -3.17 -14.46
N LEU A 3 17.71 -3.51 -13.18
CA LEU A 3 17.17 -4.77 -12.65
C LEU A 3 15.70 -4.97 -13.07
N LEU A 4 14.93 -3.88 -13.05
CA LEU A 4 13.53 -3.84 -13.53
C LEU A 4 13.41 -4.19 -15.02
N ASP A 5 14.32 -3.73 -15.87
CA ASP A 5 14.28 -4.01 -17.31
C ASP A 5 14.61 -5.48 -17.60
N GLN A 6 15.60 -6.03 -16.89
CA GLN A 6 15.98 -7.44 -16.99
C GLN A 6 14.84 -8.36 -16.53
N LEU A 7 14.14 -7.98 -15.46
CA LEU A 7 12.97 -8.69 -14.95
C LEU A 7 11.80 -8.66 -15.93
N MET A 8 11.48 -7.50 -16.51
CA MET A 8 10.44 -7.39 -17.54
C MET A 8 10.80 -8.20 -18.79
N GLN A 9 12.07 -8.26 -19.17
CA GLN A 9 12.55 -9.07 -20.29
C GLN A 9 12.46 -10.57 -20.02
N MET A 10 12.84 -11.03 -18.83
CA MET A 10 12.69 -12.44 -18.45
C MET A 10 11.21 -12.85 -18.35
N LYS A 11 10.35 -11.95 -17.88
CA LYS A 11 8.91 -12.17 -17.81
C LYS A 11 8.25 -12.20 -19.20
N SER A 12 8.73 -11.39 -20.14
CA SER A 12 8.24 -11.43 -21.54
C SER A 12 8.72 -12.67 -22.30
N GLN A 13 9.80 -13.31 -21.86
CA GLN A 13 10.25 -14.63 -22.33
C GLN A 13 9.45 -15.81 -21.73
N GLY A 14 8.46 -15.53 -20.87
CA GLY A 14 7.59 -16.56 -20.29
C GLY A 14 8.20 -17.31 -19.09
N MET A 15 9.31 -16.81 -18.52
CA MET A 15 9.86 -17.39 -17.29
C MET A 15 8.90 -17.18 -16.11
N THR A 16 8.79 -18.20 -15.26
CA THR A 16 7.99 -18.10 -14.03
C THR A 16 8.72 -17.25 -12.99
N ASP A 17 7.98 -16.61 -12.10
CA ASP A 17 8.54 -15.71 -11.08
C ASP A 17 9.61 -16.43 -10.20
N SER A 18 9.44 -17.74 -9.94
CA SER A 18 10.44 -18.56 -9.22
C SER A 18 11.75 -18.76 -9.99
N GLN A 19 11.68 -18.92 -11.32
CA GLN A 19 12.86 -19.09 -12.18
C GLN A 19 13.63 -17.78 -12.32
N ILE A 20 12.91 -16.65 -12.37
CA ILE A 20 13.49 -15.30 -12.40
C ILE A 20 14.26 -15.04 -11.11
N ILE A 21 13.69 -15.39 -9.95
CA ILE A 21 14.36 -15.22 -8.65
C ILE A 21 15.66 -16.00 -8.60
N GLN A 22 15.65 -17.28 -9.00
CA GLN A 22 16.83 -18.13 -9.00
C GLN A 22 17.92 -17.59 -9.94
N THR A 23 17.52 -17.17 -11.16
CA THR A 23 18.46 -16.58 -12.12
C THR A 23 19.06 -15.29 -11.58
N LEU A 24 18.27 -14.38 -10.99
CA LEU A 24 18.79 -13.12 -10.44
C LEU A 24 19.70 -13.34 -9.22
N GLN A 25 19.41 -14.35 -8.39
CA GLN A 25 20.28 -14.75 -7.28
C GLN A 25 21.63 -15.29 -7.78
N GLU A 26 21.64 -16.10 -8.85
CA GLU A 26 22.88 -16.56 -9.49
C GLU A 26 23.71 -15.41 -10.06
N HIS A 27 23.05 -14.32 -10.48
CA HIS A 27 23.71 -13.09 -10.92
C HIS A 27 24.12 -12.17 -9.75
N GLY A 28 24.02 -12.64 -8.51
CA GLY A 28 24.49 -11.93 -7.32
C GLY A 28 23.56 -10.82 -6.82
N VAL A 29 22.32 -10.78 -7.30
CA VAL A 29 21.32 -9.79 -6.88
C VAL A 29 20.74 -10.18 -5.52
N SER A 30 20.58 -9.23 -4.60
CA SER A 30 20.06 -9.53 -3.27
C SER A 30 18.55 -9.86 -3.30
N PRO A 31 18.05 -10.75 -2.42
CA PRO A 31 16.63 -11.10 -2.36
C PRO A 31 15.70 -9.89 -2.18
N ARG A 32 16.18 -8.87 -1.46
CA ARG A 32 15.43 -7.63 -1.23
C ARG A 32 15.24 -6.82 -2.52
N GLU A 33 16.30 -6.69 -3.31
CA GLU A 33 16.27 -5.96 -4.59
C GLU A 33 15.38 -6.68 -5.62
N ILE A 34 15.37 -8.01 -5.61
CA ILE A 34 14.49 -8.83 -6.45
C ILE A 34 13.02 -8.59 -6.07
N SER A 35 12.68 -8.65 -4.78
CA SER A 35 11.31 -8.43 -4.30
C SER A 35 10.80 -7.02 -4.63
N GLU A 36 11.66 -6.01 -4.50
CA GLU A 36 11.33 -4.62 -4.81
C GLU A 36 11.04 -4.44 -6.31
N ALA A 37 11.92 -4.95 -7.19
CA ALA A 37 11.71 -4.85 -8.63
C ALA A 37 10.52 -5.66 -9.13
N MET A 38 10.22 -6.80 -8.51
CA MET A 38 9.01 -7.60 -8.79
C MET A 38 7.74 -6.80 -8.47
N SER A 39 7.73 -6.13 -7.32
CA SER A 39 6.60 -5.29 -6.90
C SER A 39 6.42 -4.09 -7.84
N GLN A 40 7.51 -3.42 -8.20
CA GLN A 40 7.49 -2.31 -9.16
C GLN A 40 7.02 -2.75 -10.56
N ALA A 41 7.42 -3.94 -11.02
CA ALA A 41 6.98 -4.49 -12.29
C ALA A 41 5.47 -4.80 -12.32
N GLN A 42 4.92 -5.31 -11.22
CA GLN A 42 3.48 -5.58 -11.08
C GLN A 42 2.67 -4.28 -11.10
N ILE A 43 3.12 -3.25 -10.37
CA ILE A 43 2.49 -1.93 -10.36
C ILE A 43 2.53 -1.31 -11.76
N LYS A 44 3.68 -1.37 -12.44
CA LYS A 44 3.83 -0.85 -13.81
C LYS A 44 2.92 -1.57 -14.80
N LYS A 45 2.71 -2.89 -14.64
CA LYS A 45 1.77 -3.67 -15.46
C LYS A 45 0.31 -3.29 -15.20
N ALA A 46 -0.06 -3.05 -13.94
CA ALA A 46 -1.41 -2.63 -13.57
C ALA A 46 -1.74 -1.22 -14.11
N ILE A 47 -0.75 -0.32 -14.15
CA ILE A 47 -0.89 1.04 -14.69
C ILE A 47 -0.87 1.05 -16.23
N ALA A 48 -0.11 0.15 -16.85
CA ALA A 48 0.00 0.05 -18.31
C ALA A 48 -1.10 -0.79 -18.98
N ALA A 49 -1.97 -1.45 -18.21
CA ALA A 49 -3.15 -2.09 -18.75
C ALA A 49 -4.13 -1.00 -19.22
N PRO A 50 -4.52 -0.94 -20.51
CA PRO A 50 -5.64 -0.10 -20.91
C PRO A 50 -6.86 -0.53 -20.09
N ILE A 51 -7.63 0.45 -19.62
CA ILE A 51 -8.93 0.23 -18.97
C ILE A 51 -9.82 -0.47 -20.01
N ASP A 52 -9.81 -1.79 -19.99
CA ASP A 52 -10.72 -2.61 -20.78
C ASP A 52 -12.09 -2.52 -20.11
N GLN A 53 -13.02 -1.87 -20.80
CA GLN A 53 -14.39 -1.57 -20.35
C GLN A 53 -15.28 -2.82 -20.30
N ASN A 54 -14.83 -3.90 -19.65
CA ASN A 54 -15.61 -5.14 -19.63
C ASN A 54 -15.51 -5.93 -18.31
N MET A 55 -15.35 -5.25 -17.17
CA MET A 55 -15.73 -5.84 -15.89
C MET A 55 -17.10 -5.33 -15.47
N GLU A 56 -18.01 -6.29 -15.43
CA GLU A 56 -19.45 -6.19 -15.28
C GLU A 56 -19.88 -5.28 -14.11
N ALA A 57 -20.70 -4.28 -14.46
CA ALA A 57 -21.59 -3.63 -13.52
C ALA A 57 -22.75 -4.59 -13.19
N SER A 58 -22.84 -4.99 -11.92
CA SER A 58 -24.11 -5.41 -11.30
C SER A 58 -24.34 -4.50 -10.09
N ILE A 59 -24.93 -3.33 -10.33
CA ILE A 59 -26.36 -3.02 -10.14
C ILE A 59 -26.70 -2.77 -8.67
N LEU A 60 -26.62 -1.48 -8.35
CA LEU A 60 -27.44 -0.77 -7.39
C LEU A 60 -28.86 -0.64 -7.98
N SER A 61 -29.90 -1.16 -7.32
CA SER A 61 -31.28 -0.59 -7.20
C SER A 61 -32.42 -1.64 -7.09
N ASN A 62 -33.13 -1.62 -5.95
CA ASN A 62 -34.60 -1.72 -5.77
C ASN A 62 -34.85 -1.71 -4.25
N GLN A 63 -35.30 -0.61 -3.65
CA GLN A 63 -36.70 -0.17 -3.50
C GLN A 63 -37.58 -1.24 -2.83
N GLY A 64 -38.05 -0.92 -1.62
CA GLY A 64 -38.60 -1.87 -0.67
C GLY A 64 -40.05 -2.28 -0.89
N GLU A 65 -40.45 -3.31 -0.14
CA GLU A 65 -41.81 -3.61 0.28
C GLU A 65 -41.75 -4.66 1.40
N GLU A 66 -42.63 -4.48 2.38
CA GLU A 66 -42.91 -5.40 3.49
C GLU A 66 -43.54 -6.70 2.93
N MET A 67 -43.06 -7.87 3.39
CA MET A 67 -43.91 -9.05 3.48
C MET A 67 -43.37 -10.03 4.51
N GLU A 68 -44.21 -10.26 5.51
CA GLU A 68 -44.16 -11.26 6.55
C GLU A 68 -44.53 -12.61 5.92
N GLU A 69 -43.63 -13.59 5.89
CA GLU A 69 -44.01 -14.98 5.61
C GLU A 69 -43.10 -16.00 6.31
N GLU A 70 -43.81 -16.91 6.97
CA GLU A 70 -43.40 -17.92 7.92
C GLU A 70 -42.81 -19.13 7.19
N TYR A 71 -41.56 -19.50 7.50
CA TYR A 71 -40.93 -20.73 6.98
C TYR A 71 -40.62 -21.71 8.11
N PRO A 72 -40.89 -23.01 7.92
CA PRO A 72 -40.78 -24.03 8.96
C PRO A 72 -39.33 -24.35 9.32
N GLN A 73 -39.09 -24.45 10.64
CA GLN A 73 -37.83 -24.91 11.22
C GLN A 73 -37.52 -26.35 10.78
N GLN A 74 -36.40 -26.54 10.09
CA GLN A 74 -35.78 -27.85 9.93
C GLN A 74 -34.90 -28.18 11.15
N PRO A 75 -34.87 -29.44 11.60
CA PRO A 75 -34.13 -29.84 12.79
C PRO A 75 -32.61 -29.71 12.58
N MET A 76 -31.93 -29.10 13.55
CA MET A 76 -30.47 -29.10 13.67
C MET A 76 -29.95 -30.54 13.62
N GLN A 77 -29.19 -30.86 12.57
CA GLN A 77 -28.25 -31.97 12.61
C GLN A 77 -26.97 -31.50 13.29
N ASP A 78 -26.64 -32.22 14.35
CA ASP A 78 -25.40 -32.21 15.10
C ASP A 78 -24.19 -32.33 14.14
N PHE A 79 -23.44 -31.23 13.98
CA PHE A 79 -22.17 -31.23 13.28
C PHE A 79 -21.06 -31.12 14.31
N SER A 80 -20.46 -32.28 14.60
CA SER A 80 -19.22 -32.40 15.35
C SER A 80 -18.12 -31.58 14.68
N GLN A 81 -17.41 -30.78 15.48
CA GLN A 81 -16.25 -29.99 15.06
C GLN A 81 -15.17 -30.86 14.38
N PRO A 82 -14.63 -30.45 13.22
CA PRO A 82 -13.29 -30.85 12.83
C PRO A 82 -12.29 -30.11 13.73
N GLN A 83 -11.53 -30.88 14.51
CA GLN A 83 -10.41 -30.40 15.31
C GLN A 83 -9.41 -29.64 14.42
N ALA A 84 -8.98 -28.47 14.90
CA ALA A 84 -7.87 -27.74 14.33
C ALA A 84 -6.57 -28.58 14.43
N PRO A 85 -5.73 -28.64 13.38
CA PRO A 85 -4.41 -29.26 13.50
C PRO A 85 -3.54 -28.40 14.43
N VAL A 86 -3.15 -28.99 15.55
CA VAL A 86 -2.12 -28.48 16.46
C VAL A 86 -0.79 -28.49 15.72
N TYR A 87 -0.25 -27.31 15.42
CA TYR A 87 1.07 -27.15 14.84
C TYR A 87 2.13 -27.37 15.92
N THR A 88 2.73 -28.56 15.95
CA THR A 88 3.98 -28.80 16.68
C THR A 88 5.14 -28.25 15.85
N PRO A 89 6.05 -27.42 16.41
CA PRO A 89 7.27 -27.07 15.72
C PRO A 89 8.15 -28.31 15.59
N GLN A 90 8.26 -28.80 14.36
CA GLN A 90 9.20 -29.84 13.98
C GLN A 90 10.54 -29.15 13.69
N ASP A 91 11.54 -29.40 14.52
CA ASP A 91 12.94 -29.09 14.26
C ASP A 91 13.35 -29.75 12.93
N GLN A 92 13.38 -28.94 11.88
CA GLN A 92 13.91 -29.32 10.59
C GLN A 92 15.28 -28.64 10.45
N TYR A 93 16.29 -29.25 11.06
CA TYR A 93 17.69 -28.99 10.70
C TYR A 93 17.88 -29.48 9.24
N GLN A 94 17.81 -28.56 8.30
CA GLN A 94 18.33 -28.76 6.95
C GLN A 94 19.84 -28.90 7.04
N GLY A 95 20.32 -30.12 6.81
CA GLY A 95 21.72 -30.42 6.58
C GLY A 95 22.20 -29.73 5.31
N TYR A 96 23.21 -28.88 5.47
CA TYR A 96 24.03 -28.41 4.37
C TYR A 96 25.05 -29.51 4.03
N ASP A 97 24.79 -30.22 2.94
CA ASP A 97 25.74 -31.11 2.29
C ASP A 97 26.79 -30.23 1.57
N GLN A 98 27.95 -30.03 2.21
CA GLN A 98 29.15 -29.51 1.55
C GLN A 98 29.90 -30.70 0.94
N GLY A 99 29.67 -30.94 -0.34
CA GLY A 99 30.48 -31.81 -1.16
C GLY A 99 31.89 -31.24 -1.34
N TYR A 100 32.85 -31.75 -0.57
CA TYR A 100 34.27 -31.68 -0.92
C TYR A 100 34.63 -32.92 -1.73
N GLN A 101 35.01 -32.70 -2.99
CA GLN A 101 35.70 -33.69 -3.80
C GLN A 101 37.05 -34.01 -3.16
N GLN A 102 37.23 -35.27 -2.74
CA GLN A 102 38.50 -35.81 -2.29
C GLN A 102 39.19 -36.47 -3.49
N GLU A 103 40.18 -35.78 -4.05
CA GLU A 103 41.02 -36.27 -5.13
C GLU A 103 42.05 -37.26 -4.57
N TYR A 104 41.97 -38.49 -5.06
CA TYR A 104 42.87 -39.60 -4.76
C TYR A 104 44.27 -39.30 -5.31
N TYR A 105 45.28 -39.24 -4.45
CA TYR A 105 46.65 -39.59 -4.83
C TYR A 105 47.27 -40.53 -3.80
N ASP A 106 47.60 -41.71 -4.30
CA ASP A 106 48.44 -42.72 -3.69
C ASP A 106 49.87 -42.18 -3.56
N GLN A 107 50.41 -42.19 -2.34
CA GLN A 107 51.85 -42.28 -2.15
C GLN A 107 52.19 -43.02 -0.85
N SER A 108 52.64 -44.26 -1.04
CA SER A 108 53.37 -45.11 -0.11
C SER A 108 54.55 -44.42 0.60
N GLN A 109 54.65 -44.56 1.93
CA GLN A 109 55.83 -44.91 2.76
C GLN A 109 55.57 -44.49 4.22
N ASN A 110 55.45 -45.41 5.18
CA ASN A 110 56.50 -46.12 5.92
C ASN A 110 57.12 -45.32 7.08
N TYR A 111 57.11 -45.97 8.26
CA TYR A 111 57.73 -45.67 9.56
C TYR A 111 57.17 -44.54 10.45
N GLY A 112 56.78 -44.95 11.67
CA GLY A 112 56.93 -44.12 12.87
C GLY A 112 55.72 -44.09 13.81
N GLU A 113 55.58 -45.13 14.64
CA GLU A 113 54.87 -45.01 15.92
C GLU A 113 55.45 -43.83 16.72
N GLN A 114 54.60 -42.88 17.10
CA GLN A 114 54.88 -42.02 18.25
C GLN A 114 53.57 -41.65 18.95
N GLN A 115 53.31 -42.38 20.03
CA GLN A 115 52.36 -42.03 21.07
C GLN A 115 52.75 -40.65 21.62
N TYR A 116 51.90 -39.65 21.38
CA TYR A 116 51.91 -38.41 22.13
C TYR A 116 50.83 -38.46 23.22
N PRO A 117 51.17 -38.10 24.47
CA PRO A 117 50.19 -38.01 25.53
C PRO A 117 49.27 -36.80 25.27
N ALA A 118 47.99 -37.06 25.03
CA ALA A 118 46.94 -36.05 25.04
C ALA A 118 46.80 -35.50 26.46
N SER A 119 47.35 -34.31 26.67
CA SER A 119 47.36 -33.62 27.96
C SER A 119 47.01 -32.16 27.73
N TYR A 120 45.94 -31.72 28.39
CA TYR A 120 45.41 -30.37 28.55
C TYR A 120 44.72 -29.71 27.34
N GLY A 121 43.42 -29.41 27.51
CA GLY A 121 42.70 -28.47 26.65
C GLY A 121 41.22 -28.79 26.35
N ALA A 122 40.54 -29.65 27.14
CA ALA A 122 39.12 -29.97 26.90
C ALA A 122 38.12 -29.05 27.63
N THR A 123 38.60 -28.04 28.37
CA THR A 123 37.75 -27.21 29.26
C THR A 123 37.32 -25.87 28.61
N ASP A 124 38.01 -25.41 27.56
CA ASP A 124 37.77 -24.08 27.00
C ASP A 124 36.69 -24.06 25.90
N ASN A 125 36.57 -25.13 25.11
CA ASN A 125 35.59 -25.18 24.02
C ASN A 125 34.15 -25.33 24.53
N SER A 126 33.92 -26.05 25.63
CA SER A 126 32.59 -26.17 26.24
C SER A 126 32.13 -24.85 26.85
N THR A 127 33.03 -24.13 27.52
CA THR A 127 32.75 -22.81 28.10
C THR A 127 32.53 -21.77 27.01
N LEU A 128 33.32 -21.82 25.94
CA LEU A 128 33.14 -20.95 24.77
C LEU A 128 31.81 -21.24 24.04
N MET A 129 31.42 -22.51 23.94
CA MET A 129 30.12 -22.90 23.38
C MET A 129 28.95 -22.41 24.24
N GLU A 130 29.04 -22.54 25.57
CA GLU A 130 28.01 -22.05 26.50
C GLU A 130 27.84 -20.53 26.39
N ILE A 131 28.94 -19.78 26.34
CA ILE A 131 28.90 -18.33 26.14
C ILE A 131 28.31 -17.99 24.76
N ALA A 132 28.67 -18.73 23.70
CA ALA A 132 28.14 -18.50 22.36
C ALA A 132 26.63 -18.77 22.29
N GLU A 133 26.15 -19.86 22.90
CA GLU A 133 24.72 -20.18 22.99
C GLU A 133 23.94 -19.12 23.75
N GLN A 134 24.47 -18.66 24.89
CA GLN A 134 23.84 -17.60 25.67
C GLN A 134 23.76 -16.28 24.89
N VAL A 135 24.86 -15.87 24.25
CA VAL A 135 24.88 -14.64 23.43
C VAL A 135 23.94 -14.78 22.23
N PHE A 136 23.87 -15.94 21.60
CA PHE A 136 22.96 -16.21 20.49
C PHE A 136 21.49 -16.12 20.94
N ALA A 137 21.13 -16.78 22.05
CA ALA A 137 19.79 -16.72 22.62
C ALA A 137 19.36 -15.28 22.97
N ASP A 138 20.26 -14.51 23.59
CA ASP A 138 20.01 -13.10 23.92
C ASP A 138 19.81 -12.25 22.66
N LYS A 139 20.60 -12.48 21.60
CA LYS A 139 20.42 -11.78 20.32
C LYS A 139 19.13 -12.17 19.63
N ILE A 140 18.76 -13.45 19.60
CA ILE A 140 17.50 -13.94 19.02
C ILE A 140 16.31 -13.34 19.75
N LYS A 141 16.33 -13.34 21.08
CA LYS A 141 15.28 -12.72 21.90
C LYS A 141 15.15 -11.23 21.65
N LYS A 142 16.28 -10.52 21.50
CA LYS A 142 16.27 -9.09 21.14
C LYS A 142 15.70 -8.86 19.74
N MET A 143 16.04 -9.71 18.77
CA MET A 143 15.49 -9.62 17.41
C MET A 143 13.98 -9.90 17.40
N GLN A 144 13.51 -10.90 18.17
CA GLN A 144 12.08 -11.18 18.32
C GLN A 144 11.33 -9.96 18.87
N SER A 145 11.83 -9.36 19.94
CA SER A 145 11.23 -8.15 20.52
C SER A 145 11.20 -6.97 19.52
N GLN A 146 12.22 -6.82 18.68
CA GLN A 146 12.22 -5.80 17.63
C GLN A 146 11.17 -6.09 16.54
N VAL A 147 11.00 -7.35 16.13
CA VAL A 147 9.96 -7.76 15.18
C VAL A 147 8.56 -7.52 15.74
N ASP A 148 8.34 -7.82 17.01
CA ASP A 148 7.06 -7.56 17.69
C ASP A 148 6.76 -6.05 17.70
N SER A 149 7.75 -5.23 18.08
CA SER A 149 7.59 -3.77 18.07
C SER A 149 7.32 -3.19 16.68
N MET A 150 7.90 -3.80 15.63
CA MET A 150 7.66 -3.42 14.24
C MET A 150 6.23 -3.77 13.80
N THR A 151 5.72 -4.91 14.27
CA THR A 151 4.35 -5.37 13.99
C THR A 151 3.33 -4.44 14.68
N GLU A 152 3.57 -4.08 15.94
CA GLU A 152 2.76 -3.10 16.66
C GLU A 152 2.78 -1.73 15.97
N PHE A 153 3.98 -1.28 15.57
CA PHE A 153 4.14 -0.04 14.81
C PHE A 153 3.38 -0.08 13.48
N GLN A 154 3.42 -1.19 12.75
CA GLN A 154 2.68 -1.38 11.51
C GLN A 154 1.17 -1.24 11.78
N SER A 155 0.63 -1.94 12.78
CA SER A 155 -0.80 -1.88 13.13
C SER A 155 -1.24 -0.47 13.53
N LEU A 156 -0.46 0.21 14.37
CA LEU A 156 -0.74 1.58 14.79
C LEU A 156 -0.64 2.56 13.62
N SER A 157 0.34 2.37 12.73
CA SER A 157 0.52 3.22 11.56
C SER A 157 -0.60 3.02 10.54
N GLN A 158 -1.02 1.78 10.27
CA GLN A 158 -2.18 1.49 9.42
C GLN A 158 -3.44 2.17 9.94
N THR A 159 -3.70 2.07 11.25
CA THR A 159 -4.85 2.74 11.88
C THR A 159 -4.76 4.27 11.73
N LYS A 160 -3.59 4.86 11.99
CA LYS A 160 -3.40 6.32 11.84
C LYS A 160 -3.50 6.78 10.39
N LEU A 161 -3.00 6.00 9.44
CA LEU A 161 -3.09 6.30 8.01
C LEU A 161 -4.55 6.26 7.53
N ALA A 162 -5.31 5.24 7.93
CA ALA A 162 -6.74 5.17 7.61
C ALA A 162 -7.52 6.39 8.16
N LEU A 163 -7.21 6.82 9.39
CA LEU A 163 -7.81 8.02 9.96
C LEU A 163 -7.41 9.30 9.21
N ILE A 164 -6.16 9.40 8.74
CA ILE A 164 -5.70 10.53 7.94
C ILE A 164 -6.44 10.55 6.60
N GLU A 165 -6.60 9.40 5.95
CA GLU A 165 -7.34 9.26 4.70
C GLU A 165 -8.79 9.74 4.85
N GLU A 166 -9.50 9.29 5.90
CA GLU A 166 -10.87 9.74 6.17
C GLU A 166 -10.95 11.27 6.37
N ARG A 167 -9.98 11.83 7.10
CA ARG A 167 -9.91 13.28 7.32
C ARG A 167 -9.60 14.05 6.04
N LEU A 168 -8.77 13.51 5.16
CA LEU A 168 -8.46 14.14 3.87
C LEU A 168 -9.70 14.17 2.97
N VAL A 169 -10.45 13.07 2.88
CA VAL A 169 -11.73 13.02 2.14
C VAL A 169 -12.72 14.06 2.68
N ARG A 170 -12.80 14.20 4.01
CA ARG A 170 -13.64 15.23 4.63
C ARG A 170 -13.18 16.65 4.31
N ILE A 171 -11.87 16.90 4.29
CA ILE A 171 -11.29 18.20 3.93
C ILE A 171 -11.58 18.51 2.45
N GLU A 172 -11.43 17.55 1.55
CA GLU A 172 -11.77 17.68 0.14
C GLU A 172 -13.24 18.09 -0.03
N SER A 173 -14.16 17.38 0.63
CA SER A 173 -15.59 17.73 0.60
C SER A 173 -15.89 19.14 1.13
N LEU A 174 -15.23 19.57 2.20
CA LEU A 174 -15.37 20.93 2.73
C LEU A 174 -14.82 21.99 1.76
N ILE A 175 -13.74 21.67 1.05
CA ILE A 175 -13.17 22.55 0.02
C ILE A 175 -14.15 22.67 -1.16
N ASP A 176 -14.76 21.57 -1.61
CA ASP A 176 -15.76 21.60 -2.67
C ASP A 176 -16.97 22.45 -2.29
N GLN A 177 -17.47 22.28 -1.06
CA GLN A 177 -18.56 23.11 -0.53
C GLN A 177 -18.18 24.59 -0.45
N LEU A 178 -16.94 24.88 -0.04
CA LEU A 178 -16.43 26.25 0.01
C LEU A 178 -16.35 26.85 -1.40
N GLN A 179 -15.86 26.10 -2.39
CA GLN A 179 -15.81 26.54 -3.78
C GLN A 179 -17.21 26.84 -4.32
N MET A 180 -18.17 25.95 -4.08
CA MET A 180 -19.56 26.17 -4.48
C MET A 180 -20.14 27.44 -3.83
N SER A 181 -19.95 27.59 -2.52
CA SER A 181 -20.42 28.76 -1.77
C SER A 181 -19.80 30.06 -2.29
N ILE A 182 -18.52 30.05 -2.66
CA ILE A 182 -17.84 31.21 -3.26
C ILE A 182 -18.44 31.50 -4.64
N LEU A 183 -18.66 30.50 -5.49
CA LEU A 183 -19.25 30.68 -6.82
C LEU A 183 -20.67 31.25 -6.74
N GLU A 184 -21.51 30.72 -5.86
CA GLU A 184 -22.87 31.23 -5.62
C GLU A 184 -22.85 32.68 -5.13
N LYS A 185 -21.92 32.99 -4.21
CA LYS A 185 -21.80 34.33 -3.65
C LYS A 185 -21.26 35.32 -4.69
N VAL A 186 -20.23 34.98 -5.45
CA VAL A 186 -19.72 35.82 -6.54
C VAL A 186 -20.76 36.00 -7.65
N GLY A 187 -21.48 34.94 -8.00
CA GLY A 187 -22.58 34.98 -8.96
C GLY A 187 -23.70 35.92 -8.51
N SER A 188 -24.16 35.80 -7.27
CA SER A 188 -25.17 36.71 -6.70
C SER A 188 -24.68 38.15 -6.60
N TYR A 189 -23.40 38.40 -6.23
CA TYR A 189 -22.81 39.74 -6.29
C TYR A 189 -22.80 40.31 -7.72
N GLY A 190 -22.46 39.50 -8.73
CA GLY A 190 -22.48 39.91 -10.14
C GLY A 190 -23.88 40.27 -10.63
N GLN A 191 -24.88 39.47 -10.26
CA GLN A 191 -26.29 39.75 -10.55
C GLN A 191 -26.76 41.04 -9.86
N ASN A 192 -26.45 41.21 -8.57
CA ASN A 192 -26.80 42.43 -7.83
C ASN A 192 -26.15 43.67 -8.43
N LEU A 193 -24.85 43.61 -8.79
CA LEU A 193 -24.15 44.70 -9.48
C LEU A 193 -24.78 45.03 -10.83
N SER A 194 -25.20 44.01 -11.59
CA SER A 194 -25.90 44.21 -12.86
C SER A 194 -27.27 44.89 -12.67
N SER A 195 -28.03 44.49 -11.66
CA SER A 195 -29.30 45.12 -11.30
C SER A 195 -29.10 46.58 -10.89
N ILE A 196 -28.12 46.87 -10.02
CA ILE A 196 -27.77 48.24 -9.62
C ILE A 196 -27.36 49.06 -10.85
N LYS A 197 -26.53 48.52 -11.75
CA LYS A 197 -26.13 49.21 -12.99
C LYS A 197 -27.35 49.55 -13.85
N LYS A 198 -28.31 48.62 -13.99
CA LYS A 198 -29.54 48.83 -14.76
C LYS A 198 -30.41 49.92 -14.13
N GLU A 199 -30.61 49.87 -12.82
CA GLU A 199 -31.36 50.90 -12.08
C GLU A 199 -30.68 52.27 -12.18
N MET A 200 -29.35 52.32 -12.04
CA MET A 200 -28.58 53.55 -12.20
C MET A 200 -28.71 54.13 -13.61
N SER A 201 -28.69 53.29 -14.64
CA SER A 201 -28.93 53.71 -16.03
C SER A 201 -30.35 54.26 -16.21
N MET A 202 -31.37 53.58 -15.69
CA MET A 202 -32.76 54.05 -15.77
C MET A 202 -32.96 55.37 -15.01
N MET A 203 -32.27 55.54 -13.87
CA MET A 203 -32.29 56.78 -13.11
C MET A 203 -31.60 57.92 -13.88
N GLN A 204 -30.47 57.65 -14.54
CA GLN A 204 -29.82 58.62 -15.43
C GLN A 204 -30.72 59.03 -16.60
N ASP A 205 -31.40 58.07 -17.23
CA ASP A 205 -32.35 58.36 -18.32
C ASP A 205 -33.54 59.19 -17.83
N SER A 206 -34.07 58.86 -16.65
CA SER A 206 -35.19 59.57 -16.05
C SER A 206 -34.80 61.00 -15.67
N PHE A 207 -33.62 61.17 -15.07
CA PHE A 207 -33.07 62.48 -14.77
C PHE A 207 -32.82 63.29 -16.05
N GLY A 208 -32.25 62.67 -17.08
CA GLY A 208 -32.06 63.30 -18.39
C GLY A 208 -33.37 63.77 -19.02
N LYS A 209 -34.43 62.96 -18.95
CA LYS A 209 -35.77 63.34 -19.42
C LYS A 209 -36.35 64.51 -18.64
N VAL A 210 -36.25 64.51 -17.31
CA VAL A 210 -36.76 65.60 -16.46
C VAL A 210 -36.00 66.89 -16.71
N VAL A 211 -34.67 66.84 -16.78
CA VAL A 211 -33.83 68.01 -17.06
C VAL A 211 -34.15 68.59 -18.44
N ASN A 212 -34.24 67.74 -19.47
CA ASN A 212 -34.60 68.19 -20.81
C ASN A 212 -36.02 68.78 -20.87
N ALA A 213 -37.01 68.14 -20.23
CA ALA A 213 -38.37 68.65 -20.17
C ALA A 213 -38.46 70.00 -19.42
N ALA A 214 -37.71 70.17 -18.34
CA ALA A 214 -37.62 71.43 -17.61
C ALA A 214 -36.99 72.53 -18.48
N ALA A 215 -35.88 72.25 -19.16
CA ALA A 215 -35.21 73.19 -20.06
C ALA A 215 -36.13 73.61 -21.25
N ASP A 216 -36.84 72.66 -21.86
CA ASP A 216 -37.80 72.94 -22.93
C ASP A 216 -38.99 73.78 -22.44
N SER A 217 -39.47 73.52 -21.22
CA SER A 217 -40.59 74.28 -20.62
C SER A 217 -40.24 75.75 -20.36
N GLU A 218 -39.01 76.03 -19.90
CA GLU A 218 -38.49 77.39 -19.74
C GLU A 218 -38.31 78.09 -21.09
N THR A 219 -37.85 77.37 -22.10
CA THR A 219 -37.67 77.91 -23.46
C THR A 219 -39.00 78.28 -24.11
N ARG A 220 -40.06 77.48 -23.86
CA ARG A 220 -41.42 77.79 -24.31
C ARG A 220 -42.07 78.95 -23.55
N ARG A 221 -41.75 79.15 -22.27
CA ARG A 221 -42.25 80.29 -21.48
C ARG A 221 -41.65 81.64 -21.88
N ARG A 222 -40.50 81.64 -22.55
CA ARG A 222 -39.79 82.85 -22.98
C ARG A 222 -40.09 83.27 -24.43
N LYS A 223 -40.91 82.52 -25.16
CA LYS A 223 -41.43 82.89 -26.49
C LYS A 223 -42.88 83.33 -26.37
#